data_AF-A0A662W8F8-F1
#
_entry.id   AF-A0A662W8F8-F1
#
_cell.length_a   1.000
_cell.length_b   1.000
_cell.length_c   1.000
_cell.angle_alpha   90.00
_cell.angle_beta   90.00
_cell.angle_gamma   90.00
#
_symmetry.space_group_name_H-M   'P 1'
#
loop_
_entity.id
_entity.type
_entity.pdbx_description
1 polymer ?
#
loop_
_entity_poly.entity_id
_entity_poly.type
_entity_poly.pdbx_seq_one_letter_code
_entity_poly.pdbx_strand_id
1 'polypeptide(L)' 'MPTTIQIKEDLLKVLNRLKREYNARSYDEVIRELIRRAKRLDKSYFGAFPKLKSFEREEIDRFD' A
#
# COMPACT_ATOMS: atom_id res chain seq x y z
N MET A 1 7.72 -0.31 20.79
CA MET A 1 7.44 0.80 21.73
C MET A 1 6.23 1.56 21.19
N PRO A 2 5.15 1.74 21.97
CA PRO A 2 3.97 2.47 21.50
C PRO A 2 4.24 3.98 21.52
N THR A 3 3.80 4.67 20.48
CA THR A 3 3.83 6.14 20.38
C THR A 3 2.41 6.65 20.32
N THR A 4 2.13 7.75 21.01
CA THR A 4 0.80 8.38 20.98
C THR A 4 0.76 9.45 19.91
N ILE A 5 -0.30 9.44 19.11
CA ILE A 5 -0.60 10.49 18.13
C ILE A 5 -1.94 11.13 18.49
N GLN A 6 -2.05 12.44 18.30
CA GLN A 6 -3.34 13.12 18.42
C GLN A 6 -4.07 13.04 17.07
N ILE A 7 -5.33 12.63 17.12
CA ILE A 7 -6.21 12.58 15.95
C ILE A 7 -7.57 13.17 16.31
N LYS A 8 -8.30 13.63 15.28
CA LYS A 8 -9.67 14.09 15.43
C LYS A 8 -10.62 12.92 15.70
N GLU A 9 -11.74 13.19 16.36
CA GLU A 9 -12.72 12.16 16.74
C GLU A 9 -13.41 11.52 15.52
N ASP A 10 -13.68 12.30 14.48
CA ASP A 10 -14.23 11.82 13.21
C ASP A 10 -13.30 10.79 12.55
N LEU A 11 -12.00 11.05 12.54
CA LEU A 11 -10.99 10.12 12.01
C LEU A 11 -10.95 8.82 12.82
N LEU A 12 -11.09 8.89 14.15
CA LEU A 12 -11.15 7.70 15.00
C LEU A 12 -12.39 6.82 14.67
N LYS A 13 -13.54 7.42 14.35
CA LYS A 13 -14.74 6.68 13.91
C LYS A 13 -14.48 5.95 12.60
N VAL A 14 -13.81 6.60 11.65
CA VAL A 14 -13.41 5.98 10.37
C VAL A 14 -12.43 4.83 10.60
N LEU A 15 -11.40 5.01 11.43
CA LEU A 15 -10.42 3.95 11.74
C LEU A 15 -11.07 2.74 12.41
N ASN A 16 -12.05 2.94 13.30
CA ASN A 16 -12.82 1.86 13.91
C ASN A 16 -13.62 1.06 12.87
N ARG A 17 -14.23 1.74 11.90
CA ARG A 17 -14.95 1.08 10.81
C ARG A 17 -14.00 0.27 9.95
N LEU A 18 -12.88 0.86 9.52
CA LEU A 18 -11.85 0.18 8.72
C LEU A 18 -11.23 -1.01 9.45
N LYS A 19 -11.06 -0.92 10.78
CA LYS A 19 -10.58 -2.03 11.60
C LYS A 19 -11.49 -3.26 11.48
N ARG A 20 -12.81 -3.07 11.46
CA ARG A 20 -13.80 -4.15 11.28
C ARG A 20 -13.79 -4.66 9.84
N GLU A 21 -13.79 -3.76 8.85
CA GLU A 21 -13.80 -4.11 7.44
C GLU A 21 -12.55 -4.92 7.03
N TYR A 22 -11.39 -4.59 7.58
CA TYR A 22 -10.13 -5.28 7.30
C TYR A 22 -9.86 -6.44 8.25
N ASN A 23 -10.76 -6.71 9.21
CA ASN A 23 -10.56 -7.68 10.29
C ASN A 23 -9.20 -7.51 11.00
N ALA A 24 -8.78 -6.26 11.19
CA ALA A 24 -7.48 -5.91 11.74
C ALA A 24 -7.50 -5.93 13.27
N ARG A 25 -6.39 -6.36 13.87
CA ARG A 25 -6.25 -6.47 15.34
C ARG A 25 -5.93 -5.14 15.99
N SER A 26 -5.25 -4.24 15.27
CA SER A 26 -4.81 -2.93 15.77
C SER A 26 -4.98 -1.81 14.73
N TYR A 27 -4.95 -0.56 15.17
CA TYR A 27 -4.92 0.59 14.26
C TYR A 27 -3.61 0.68 13.48
N ASP A 28 -2.50 0.17 14.02
CA ASP A 28 -1.22 0.09 13.31
C ASP A 28 -1.35 -0.81 12.06
N GLU A 29 -2.02 -1.96 12.19
CA GLU A 29 -2.32 -2.84 11.05
C GLU A 29 -3.20 -2.14 10.01
N VAL A 30 -4.24 -1.42 10.44
CA VAL A 30 -5.11 -0.65 9.54
C VAL A 30 -4.30 0.39 8.76
N ILE A 31 -3.48 1.18 9.45
CA ILE A 31 -2.68 2.24 8.83
C ILE A 31 -1.66 1.65 7.86
N ARG A 32 -0.99 0.55 8.23
CA ARG A 32 -0.05 -0.16 7.33
C ARG A 32 -0.74 -0.69 6.08
N GLU A 33 -1.95 -1.22 6.22
CA GLU A 33 -2.73 -1.72 5.08
C GLU A 33 -3.19 -0.56 4.18
N LEU A 34 -3.61 0.58 4.74
CA LEU A 34 -3.91 1.79 3.97
C LEU A 34 -2.68 2.29 3.21
N ILE A 35 -1.51 2.36 3.86
CA ILE A 35 -0.25 2.73 3.23
C ILE A 35 0.11 1.75 2.12
N ARG A 36 -0.06 0.44 2.35
CA ARG A 36 0.21 -0.59 1.35
C ARG A 36 -0.70 -0.43 0.14
N ARG A 37 -1.99 -0.15 0.33
CA ARG A 37 -2.94 0.09 -0.76
C ARG A 37 -2.64 1.37 -1.52
N ALA A 38 -2.28 2.45 -0.82
CA ALA A 38 -1.90 3.71 -1.44
C ALA A 38 -0.56 3.63 -2.19
N LYS A 39 0.40 2.84 -1.70
CA LYS A 39 1.73 2.64 -2.31
C LYS A 39 1.78 1.51 -3.32
N ARG A 40 0.81 0.59 -3.31
CA ARG A 40 0.52 -0.25 -4.47
C ARG A 40 0.03 0.70 -5.57
N LEU A 41 0.97 1.28 -6.30
CA LEU A 41 0.76 1.65 -7.69
C LEU A 41 -0.01 0.49 -8.30
N ASP A 42 -1.24 0.71 -8.75
CA ASP A 42 -1.91 -0.29 -9.56
C ASP A 42 -0.90 -0.69 -10.63
N LYS A 43 -0.65 -2.00 -10.78
CA LYS A 43 0.11 -2.50 -11.93
C LYS A 43 -0.45 -1.96 -13.26
N SER A 44 -1.70 -1.48 -13.23
CA SER A 44 -2.43 -0.80 -14.29
C SER A 44 -1.89 0.57 -14.72
N TYR A 45 -0.93 1.18 -14.02
CA TYR A 45 -0.28 2.42 -14.49
C TYR A 45 0.91 2.16 -15.43
N PHE A 46 1.23 0.91 -15.75
CA PHE A 46 2.02 0.59 -16.95
C PHE A 46 1.07 0.52 -18.16
N GLY A 47 1.12 1.57 -18.97
CA GLY A 47 0.17 1.86 -20.04
C GLY A 47 -0.06 0.75 -21.06
N ALA A 48 -1.26 0.77 -21.64
CA ALA A 48 -1.73 0.08 -22.85
C ALA A 48 -1.61 -1.45 -22.97
N PHE A 49 -0.74 -2.15 -22.22
CA PHE A 49 -0.46 -3.58 -22.41
C PHE A 49 -0.38 -4.37 -21.09
N PRO A 50 -1.52 -4.78 -20.50
CA PRO A 50 -1.57 -5.51 -19.22
C PRO A 50 -0.99 -6.93 -19.27
N LYS A 51 -0.64 -7.44 -20.45
CA LYS A 51 0.01 -8.76 -20.65
C LYS A 51 1.54 -8.68 -20.74
N LEU A 52 2.12 -7.48 -20.75
CA LEU A 52 3.59 -7.35 -20.77
C LEU A 52 4.15 -7.79 -19.42
N LYS A 53 5.19 -8.64 -19.45
CA LYS A 53 5.92 -9.02 -18.23
C LYS A 53 6.66 -7.80 -17.69
N SER A 54 6.86 -7.76 -16.37
CA SER A 54 7.71 -6.77 -15.73
C SER A 54 9.07 -6.72 -16.42
N PHE A 55 9.63 -5.52 -16.58
CA PHE A 55 10.97 -5.37 -17.13
C PHE A 55 12.00 -6.07 -16.23
N GLU A 56 12.75 -7.02 -16.79
CA GLU A 56 13.93 -7.62 -16.18
C GLU A 56 15.16 -7.10 -16.95
N ARG A 57 16.12 -6.55 -16.21
CA ARG A 57 17.35 -6.01 -16.79
C ARG A 57 18.24 -7.21 -17.15
N GLU A 58 18.53 -7.39 -18.44
CA GLU A 58 19.46 -8.42 -18.87
C GLU A 58 20.87 -8.11 -18.33
N GLU A 59 21.61 -9.17 -17.96
CA GLU A 59 22.90 -9.06 -17.25
C GLU A 59 24.06 -8.64 -18.16
N ILE A 60 23.86 -8.65 -19.48
CA ILE A 60 24.89 -8.31 -20.48
C ILE A 60 24.58 -6.94 -21.08
N ASP A 61 25.33 -5.93 -20.65
CA ASP A 61 25.34 -4.61 -21.27
C ASP A 61 26.08 -4.72 -22.61
N ARG A 62 25.42 -4.39 -23.73
CA ARG A 62 25.96 -4.55 -25.10
C ARG A 62 26.95 -3.43 -25.45
N PHE A 63 27.97 -3.26 -24.64
CA PHE A 63 29.12 -2.42 -24.97
C PHE A 63 30.40 -3.18 -24.63
N ASP A 64 30.82 -4.01 -25.58
CA ASP A 64 32.24 -4.37 -25.77
C ASP A 64 32.94 -3.25 -26.55
#